data_AF-A0A7S7UE18-F1
#
_entry.id   AF-A0A7S7UE18-F1
#
_cell.length_a   1.000
_cell.length_b   1.000
_cell.length_c   1.000
_cell.angle_alpha   90.00
_cell.angle_beta   90.00
_cell.angle_gamma   90.00
#
_symmetry.space_group_name_H-M   'P 1'
#
loop_
_entity.id
_entity.type
_entity.pdbx_description
1 polymer ?
#
loop_
_entity_poly.entity_id
_entity_poly.type
_entity_poly.pdbx_seq_one_letter_code
_entity_poly.pdbx_strand_id
1 'polypeptide(L)'
;MTNRPDRSGSCILAGLALATMLACLMSSASAHDTNKRIADASALVSTDTASRAAPQSTRRAVARAEKGPYYVDFRARTAASWGHAFVWYGKTSERAVEVAGLTPAGDTWTYVLGYFTWVPSETGASYGDLDPDYLTASYRVYLNEADAKRVFAYIEKLKTSSPVWNAETTNCTGFIGDIAEYMGLKVPNRWQRPENFVNSLKEMNGGRPMVRLSAE
;
A
#
# COMPACT_ATOMS: atom_id res chain seq x y z
N MET A 1 23.68 84.04 -3.59
CA MET A 1 24.69 83.56 -4.55
C MET A 1 24.52 82.04 -4.64
N THR A 2 23.66 81.59 -5.57
CA THR A 2 24.04 80.89 -6.83
C THR A 2 24.48 79.44 -6.57
N ASN A 3 23.54 78.49 -6.60
CA ASN A 3 23.19 77.63 -7.76
C ASN A 3 24.27 76.60 -8.13
N ARG A 4 23.99 75.29 -7.99
CA ARG A 4 23.57 74.42 -9.11
C ARG A 4 23.30 72.96 -8.67
N PRO A 5 22.19 72.33 -9.11
CA PRO A 5 21.91 70.89 -9.02
C PRO A 5 22.15 70.17 -10.39
N ASP A 6 21.76 68.89 -10.42
CA ASP A 6 21.53 67.98 -11.57
C ASP A 6 22.63 66.99 -11.96
N ARG A 7 22.32 65.69 -11.91
CA ARG A 7 21.75 65.01 -13.09
C ARG A 7 21.14 63.63 -12.75
N SER A 8 19.86 63.52 -13.09
CA SER A 8 19.06 62.30 -13.23
C SER A 8 19.45 61.52 -14.50
N GLY A 9 19.16 60.21 -14.53
CA GLY A 9 19.23 59.42 -15.76
C GLY A 9 18.90 57.93 -15.59
N SER A 10 17.61 57.59 -15.54
CA SER A 10 17.10 56.25 -15.91
C SER A 10 16.89 56.18 -17.43
N CYS A 11 17.26 55.06 -18.06
CA CYS A 11 16.73 54.50 -19.34
C CYS A 11 17.37 53.09 -19.51
N ILE A 12 16.67 51.96 -19.29
CA ILE A 12 15.77 51.22 -20.20
C ILE A 12 16.47 50.56 -21.42
N LEU A 13 16.45 49.21 -21.38
CA LEU A 13 16.36 48.18 -22.44
C LEU A 13 17.56 47.66 -23.25
N ALA A 14 17.61 46.31 -23.22
CA ALA A 14 17.81 45.34 -24.31
C ALA A 14 19.23 44.91 -24.70
N GLY A 15 19.42 43.58 -24.65
CA GLY A 15 20.56 42.86 -25.24
C GLY A 15 20.48 41.35 -24.98
N LEU A 16 19.58 40.65 -25.68
CA LEU A 16 19.65 39.20 -25.87
C LEU A 16 20.85 38.88 -26.78
N ALA A 17 21.78 38.04 -26.33
CA ALA A 17 22.73 37.38 -27.21
C ALA A 17 22.94 35.92 -26.75
N LEU A 18 22.51 35.03 -27.65
CA LEU A 18 22.57 33.58 -27.63
C LEU A 18 24.03 33.13 -27.82
N ALA A 19 24.52 32.22 -26.98
CA ALA A 19 25.75 31.47 -27.25
C ALA A 19 25.47 29.97 -27.12
N THR A 20 25.30 29.33 -28.27
CA THR A 20 25.35 27.89 -28.50
C THR A 20 26.80 27.43 -28.65
N MET A 21 27.10 26.21 -28.16
CA MET A 21 28.22 25.28 -28.50
C MET A 21 28.55 24.50 -27.21
N LEU A 22 28.87 23.21 -27.16
CA LEU A 22 28.85 22.08 -28.09
C LEU A 22 29.05 20.83 -27.19
N ALA A 23 28.37 19.73 -27.50
CA ALA A 23 28.40 18.50 -26.73
C ALA A 23 29.79 17.84 -26.69
N CYS A 24 30.18 17.30 -25.54
CA CYS A 24 31.13 16.18 -25.45
C CYS A 24 30.47 15.04 -24.68
N LEU A 25 30.50 13.88 -25.33
CA LEU A 25 29.90 12.62 -24.96
C LEU A 25 30.62 12.01 -23.75
N MET A 26 29.90 11.76 -22.67
CA MET A 26 30.24 10.69 -21.73
C MET A 26 28.99 9.88 -21.42
N SER A 27 28.90 8.71 -22.06
CA SER A 27 27.92 7.68 -21.79
C SER A 27 28.07 7.18 -20.36
N SER A 28 27.21 7.64 -19.45
CA SER A 28 26.93 6.92 -18.22
C SER A 28 25.84 5.90 -18.54
N ALA A 29 26.24 4.64 -18.69
CA ALA A 29 25.32 3.52 -18.76
C ALA A 29 24.62 3.38 -17.40
N SER A 30 23.38 3.84 -17.32
CA SER A 30 22.43 3.45 -16.28
C SER A 30 21.22 2.86 -16.99
N ALA A 31 21.28 1.54 -17.23
CA ALA A 31 20.15 0.77 -17.66
C ALA A 31 19.25 0.51 -16.43
N HIS A 32 18.22 1.32 -16.24
CA HIS A 32 17.01 0.87 -15.57
C HIS A 32 15.81 1.40 -16.35
N ASP A 33 15.25 0.46 -17.11
CA ASP A 33 14.02 0.57 -17.88
C ASP A 33 12.86 0.84 -16.91
N THR A 34 12.46 2.11 -16.79
CA THR A 34 11.27 2.50 -16.03
C THR A 34 10.03 2.26 -16.89
N ASN A 35 9.55 1.02 -16.91
CA ASN A 35 8.16 0.78 -17.25
C ASN A 35 7.30 1.16 -16.03
N LYS A 36 6.81 2.40 -16.04
CA LYS A 36 5.76 2.90 -15.15
C LYS A 36 4.48 2.09 -15.41
N ARG A 37 4.32 0.95 -14.74
CA ARG A 37 3.03 0.29 -14.56
C ARG A 37 2.51 0.65 -13.19
N ILE A 38 1.62 1.64 -13.14
CA ILE A 38 0.54 1.61 -12.16
C ILE A 38 -0.28 0.38 -12.55
N ALA A 39 -0.09 -0.72 -11.82
CA ALA A 39 -0.92 -1.89 -11.98
C ALA A 39 -2.20 -1.66 -11.16
N ASP A 40 -3.31 -1.36 -11.84
CA ASP A 40 -4.63 -1.75 -11.35
C ASP A 40 -4.65 -3.29 -11.28
N ALA A 41 -4.27 -3.83 -10.13
CA ALA A 41 -3.98 -5.24 -9.95
C ALA A 41 -5.23 -6.01 -9.49
N SER A 42 -6.24 -6.12 -10.36
CA SER A 42 -7.11 -7.30 -10.35
C SER A 42 -6.38 -8.45 -11.05
N ALA A 43 -5.52 -9.17 -10.33
CA ALA A 43 -4.76 -10.29 -10.89
C ALA A 43 -5.64 -11.55 -11.00
N LEU A 44 -6.12 -11.84 -12.21
CA LEU A 44 -6.67 -13.15 -12.58
C LEU A 44 -5.51 -14.15 -12.74
N VAL A 45 -5.47 -15.18 -11.89
CA VAL A 45 -4.54 -16.31 -12.06
C VAL A 45 -5.01 -17.17 -13.24
N SER A 46 -4.26 -17.15 -14.34
CA SER A 46 -4.42 -18.06 -15.47
C SER A 46 -3.99 -19.48 -15.09
N THR A 47 -4.90 -20.44 -15.23
CA THR A 47 -4.55 -21.86 -15.30
C THR A 47 -4.68 -22.32 -16.74
N ASP A 48 -3.61 -22.93 -17.23
CA ASP A 48 -3.42 -23.43 -18.57
C ASP A 48 -4.53 -24.41 -19.00
N THR A 49 -4.90 -24.36 -20.28
CA THR A 49 -6.05 -25.09 -20.82
C THR A 49 -5.60 -26.48 -21.29
N ALA A 50 -5.97 -27.52 -20.55
CA ALA A 50 -6.00 -28.88 -21.06
C ALA A 50 -7.37 -29.50 -20.81
N SER A 51 -8.19 -29.53 -21.87
CA SER A 51 -9.50 -30.17 -21.92
C SER A 51 -9.43 -31.65 -21.57
N ARG A 52 -10.16 -32.05 -20.51
CA ARG A 52 -10.70 -33.41 -20.40
C ARG A 52 -12.02 -33.36 -19.62
N ALA A 53 -13.11 -33.65 -20.32
CA ALA A 53 -14.45 -33.75 -19.75
C ALA A 53 -14.52 -34.89 -18.71
N ALA A 54 -15.05 -34.60 -17.53
CA ALA A 54 -15.38 -35.56 -16.48
C ALA A 54 -16.50 -34.98 -15.58
N PRO A 55 -17.31 -35.82 -14.93
CA PRO A 55 -18.76 -35.66 -14.86
C PRO A 55 -19.22 -34.62 -13.82
N GLN A 56 -20.41 -34.09 -14.06
CA GLN A 56 -21.12 -33.11 -13.27
C GLN A 56 -21.45 -33.67 -11.87
N SER A 57 -20.47 -33.60 -10.97
CA SER A 57 -20.68 -33.76 -9.54
C SER A 57 -21.52 -32.58 -9.06
N THR A 58 -22.76 -32.83 -8.70
CA THR A 58 -23.57 -31.97 -7.83
C THR A 58 -22.84 -31.82 -6.49
N ARG A 59 -21.84 -30.93 -6.46
CA ARG A 59 -21.17 -30.52 -5.23
C ARG A 59 -22.19 -29.67 -4.47
N ARG A 60 -23.02 -30.38 -3.70
CA ARG A 60 -23.82 -29.88 -2.60
C ARG A 60 -22.99 -28.78 -1.91
N ALA A 61 -23.54 -27.57 -1.84
CA ALA A 61 -22.97 -26.44 -1.14
C ALA A 61 -22.97 -26.73 0.37
N VAL A 62 -22.09 -27.62 0.81
CA VAL A 62 -21.91 -27.96 2.21
C VAL A 62 -20.98 -26.91 2.80
N ALA A 63 -21.51 -26.09 3.70
CA ALA A 63 -20.81 -25.24 4.67
C ALA A 63 -20.09 -23.95 4.17
N ARG A 64 -20.68 -23.18 3.23
CA ARG A 64 -20.23 -21.77 3.03
C ARG A 64 -20.88 -20.78 4.01
N ALA A 65 -21.87 -21.23 4.80
CA ALA A 65 -22.65 -20.39 5.71
C ALA A 65 -21.89 -19.91 6.96
N GLU A 66 -20.69 -20.44 7.24
CA GLU A 66 -19.91 -20.03 8.43
C GLU A 66 -18.93 -18.88 8.18
N LYS A 67 -18.54 -18.64 6.91
CA LYS A 67 -17.57 -17.61 6.53
C LYS A 67 -18.31 -16.53 5.75
N GLY A 68 -18.30 -15.30 6.26
CA GLY A 68 -18.99 -14.15 5.66
C GLY A 68 -18.65 -13.93 4.17
N PRO A 69 -19.55 -13.28 3.40
CA PRO A 69 -19.38 -13.07 1.96
C PRO A 69 -18.15 -12.21 1.60
N TYR A 70 -17.62 -11.45 2.56
CA TYR A 70 -16.45 -10.59 2.39
C TYR A 70 -15.40 -10.90 3.45
N TYR A 71 -14.18 -10.43 3.21
CA TYR A 71 -13.09 -10.56 4.17
C TYR A 71 -12.10 -9.39 4.13
N VAL A 72 -11.36 -9.26 5.23
CA VAL A 72 -10.08 -8.56 5.35
C VAL A 72 -9.08 -9.56 5.91
N ASP A 73 -7.95 -9.72 5.25
CA ASP A 73 -6.87 -10.63 5.61
C ASP A 73 -5.63 -9.81 5.94
N PHE A 74 -5.33 -9.70 7.23
CA PHE A 74 -4.13 -9.05 7.75
C PHE A 74 -2.94 -9.95 7.50
N ARG A 75 -1.96 -9.46 6.74
CA ARG A 75 -0.86 -10.26 6.23
C ARG A 75 0.46 -9.60 6.57
N ALA A 76 1.47 -10.43 6.76
CA ALA A 76 2.84 -10.00 6.84
C ALA A 76 3.73 -10.84 5.94
N ARG A 77 4.78 -10.24 5.40
CA ARG A 77 5.77 -10.91 4.56
C ARG A 77 7.19 -10.49 4.91
N THR A 78 8.15 -11.25 4.42
CA THR A 78 9.55 -10.79 4.35
C THR A 78 9.67 -9.61 3.39
N ALA A 79 10.32 -8.53 3.83
CA ALA A 79 10.54 -7.29 3.06
C ALA A 79 11.71 -6.51 3.65
N ALA A 80 12.73 -6.17 2.85
CA ALA A 80 13.94 -5.53 3.38
C ALA A 80 14.43 -6.23 4.67
N SER A 81 15.03 -5.50 5.62
CA SER A 81 15.48 -6.05 6.90
C SER A 81 14.36 -6.19 7.96
N TRP A 82 13.23 -5.46 7.82
CA TRP A 82 12.21 -5.36 8.88
C TRP A 82 10.97 -6.24 8.64
N GLY A 83 10.57 -6.43 7.38
CA GLY A 83 9.29 -7.05 6.99
C GLY A 83 8.29 -6.01 6.45
N HIS A 84 7.16 -6.49 5.93
CA HIS A 84 6.04 -5.63 5.52
C HIS A 84 4.71 -6.22 5.98
N ALA A 85 3.79 -5.34 6.39
CA ALA A 85 2.43 -5.66 6.81
C ALA A 85 1.42 -4.97 5.89
N PHE A 86 0.38 -5.68 5.48
CA PHE A 86 -0.64 -5.20 4.55
C PHE A 86 -1.94 -5.97 4.74
N VAL A 87 -3.01 -5.53 4.09
CA VAL A 87 -4.28 -6.27 4.04
C VAL A 87 -4.61 -6.68 2.61
N TRP A 88 -5.17 -7.88 2.48
CA TRP A 88 -6.01 -8.21 1.33
C TRP A 88 -7.47 -8.06 1.73
N TYR A 89 -8.29 -7.54 0.84
CA TYR A 89 -9.74 -7.44 1.07
C TYR A 89 -10.53 -7.69 -0.21
N GLY A 90 -11.75 -8.15 -0.03
CA GLY A 90 -12.64 -8.45 -1.16
C GLY A 90 -13.70 -9.47 -0.82
N LYS A 91 -14.29 -10.07 -1.86
CA LYS A 91 -15.34 -11.08 -1.74
C LYS A 91 -14.74 -12.47 -1.62
N THR A 92 -15.27 -13.27 -0.71
CA THR A 92 -14.87 -14.68 -0.51
C THR A 92 -15.16 -15.55 -1.74
N SER A 93 -16.08 -15.13 -2.61
CA SER A 93 -16.43 -15.82 -3.87
C SER A 93 -15.50 -15.53 -5.03
N GLU A 94 -14.66 -14.50 -4.94
CA GLU A 94 -13.83 -14.03 -6.04
C GLU A 94 -12.35 -14.31 -5.74
N ARG A 95 -11.57 -14.56 -6.79
CA ARG A 95 -10.11 -14.72 -6.69
C ARG A 95 -9.38 -13.38 -6.71
N ALA A 96 -9.99 -12.36 -7.31
CA ALA A 96 -9.48 -11.01 -7.32
C ALA A 96 -9.45 -10.48 -5.88
N VAL A 97 -8.37 -9.79 -5.54
CA VAL A 97 -8.15 -9.22 -4.21
C VAL A 97 -7.70 -7.78 -4.39
N GLU A 98 -8.22 -6.91 -3.54
CA GLU A 98 -7.67 -5.57 -3.37
C GLU A 98 -6.60 -5.64 -2.29
N VAL A 99 -5.55 -4.83 -2.47
CA VAL A 99 -4.43 -4.76 -1.52
C VAL A 99 -4.33 -3.35 -0.99
N ALA A 100 -4.19 -3.23 0.34
CA ALA A 100 -3.86 -1.96 0.97
C ALA A 100 -2.72 -2.15 1.97
N GLY A 101 -1.72 -1.27 1.88
CA GLY A 101 -0.59 -1.23 2.79
C GLY A 101 -0.08 0.19 2.95
N LEU A 102 1.04 0.37 3.63
CA LEU A 102 1.74 1.66 3.67
C LEU A 102 3.25 1.41 3.57
N THR A 103 3.83 1.76 2.44
CA THR A 103 5.27 1.66 2.14
C THR A 103 5.83 3.02 1.78
N PRO A 104 7.14 3.26 1.95
CA PRO A 104 7.78 4.43 1.34
C PRO A 104 7.69 4.34 -0.18
N ALA A 105 7.49 5.47 -0.85
CA ALA A 105 7.50 5.56 -2.31
C ALA A 105 8.94 5.64 -2.82
N GLY A 106 9.32 4.75 -3.73
CA GLY A 106 10.66 4.72 -4.31
C GLY A 106 11.50 3.53 -3.83
N ASP A 107 12.79 3.76 -3.60
CA ASP A 107 13.78 2.69 -3.44
C ASP A 107 14.28 2.53 -1.99
N THR A 108 15.39 1.79 -1.85
CA THR A 108 16.03 1.55 -0.55
C THR A 108 16.50 2.85 0.11
N TRP A 109 16.88 3.88 -0.65
CA TRP A 109 17.29 5.16 -0.09
C TRP A 109 16.12 5.87 0.58
N THR A 110 14.93 5.88 -0.06
CA THR A 110 13.72 6.45 0.57
C THR A 110 13.37 5.70 1.86
N TYR A 111 13.50 4.37 1.87
CA TYR A 111 13.29 3.56 3.07
C TYR A 111 14.24 3.95 4.20
N VAL A 112 15.54 4.10 3.93
CA VAL A 112 16.53 4.53 4.94
C VAL A 112 16.24 5.94 5.43
N LEU A 113 15.92 6.88 4.52
CA LEU A 113 15.62 8.26 4.88
C LEU A 113 14.37 8.37 5.78
N GLY A 114 13.38 7.52 5.56
CA GLY A 114 12.15 7.52 6.35
C GLY A 114 12.30 7.03 7.80
N TYR A 115 13.49 6.56 8.21
CA TYR A 115 13.83 6.41 9.63
C TYR A 115 14.12 7.74 10.33
N PHE A 116 14.50 8.78 9.57
CA PHE A 116 14.92 10.07 10.12
C PHE A 116 13.90 11.18 9.89
N THR A 117 13.09 11.08 8.83
CA THR A 117 12.08 12.09 8.48
C THR A 117 10.86 11.45 7.83
N TRP A 118 9.84 12.23 7.50
CA TRP A 118 8.73 11.79 6.65
C TRP A 118 9.16 11.78 5.18
N VAL A 119 8.78 10.72 4.49
CA VAL A 119 8.99 10.55 3.04
C VAL A 119 7.64 10.26 2.37
N PRO A 120 7.48 10.47 1.05
CA PRO A 120 6.25 10.08 0.37
C PRO A 120 5.97 8.58 0.51
N SER A 121 4.69 8.20 0.48
CA SER A 121 4.26 6.80 0.62
C SER A 121 3.48 6.29 -0.58
N GLU A 122 3.40 4.96 -0.67
CA GLU A 122 2.49 4.21 -1.55
C GLU A 122 1.58 3.34 -0.68
N THR A 123 0.34 3.15 -1.15
CA THR A 123 -0.69 2.41 -0.39
C THR A 123 -1.32 1.23 -1.11
N GLY A 124 -0.84 0.94 -2.32
CA GLY A 124 -1.25 -0.22 -3.11
C GLY A 124 -0.39 -1.46 -2.83
N ALA A 125 -0.51 -2.46 -3.71
CA ALA A 125 0.34 -3.65 -3.66
C ALA A 125 1.81 -3.30 -3.96
N SER A 126 2.70 -3.77 -3.11
CA SER A 126 4.15 -3.75 -3.30
C SER A 126 4.65 -5.13 -3.77
N TYR A 127 5.91 -5.20 -4.24
CA TYR A 127 6.52 -6.45 -4.68
C TYR A 127 6.48 -7.51 -3.56
N GLY A 128 5.98 -8.70 -3.88
CA GLY A 128 5.85 -9.83 -2.95
C GLY A 128 4.52 -9.88 -2.19
N ASP A 129 3.67 -8.86 -2.25
CA ASP A 129 2.40 -8.86 -1.50
C ASP A 129 1.37 -9.83 -2.05
N LEU A 130 1.49 -10.20 -3.33
CA LEU A 130 0.65 -11.17 -4.02
C LEU A 130 1.24 -12.59 -4.06
N ASP A 131 2.48 -12.75 -3.61
CA ASP A 131 3.24 -13.98 -3.73
C ASP A 131 3.24 -14.74 -2.40
N PRO A 132 2.70 -15.98 -2.35
CA PRO A 132 2.62 -16.75 -1.13
C PRO A 132 3.99 -17.16 -0.57
N ASP A 133 5.05 -17.20 -1.38
CA ASP A 133 6.37 -17.66 -0.94
C ASP A 133 7.05 -16.68 0.03
N TYR A 134 6.64 -15.42 0.01
CA TYR A 134 7.13 -14.41 0.96
C TYR A 134 6.28 -14.30 2.23
N LEU A 135 5.12 -14.99 2.29
CA LEU A 135 4.17 -14.84 3.40
C LEU A 135 4.72 -15.42 4.70
N THR A 136 4.70 -14.61 5.76
CA THR A 136 5.19 -14.99 7.10
C THR A 136 4.05 -15.14 8.10
N ALA A 137 2.98 -14.34 7.99
CA ALA A 137 1.80 -14.46 8.84
C ALA A 137 0.53 -14.03 8.09
N SER A 138 -0.62 -14.58 8.51
CA SER A 138 -1.95 -14.21 8.02
C SER A 138 -3.01 -14.39 9.11
N TYR A 139 -3.90 -13.40 9.20
CA TYR A 139 -5.10 -13.43 10.02
C TYR A 139 -6.28 -12.89 9.21
N ARG A 140 -7.14 -13.81 8.75
CA ARG A 140 -8.33 -13.48 7.98
C ARG A 140 -9.57 -13.34 8.85
N VAL A 141 -10.26 -12.22 8.68
CA VAL A 141 -11.52 -11.88 9.33
C VAL A 141 -12.59 -11.65 8.27
N TYR A 142 -13.71 -12.33 8.43
CA TYR A 142 -14.84 -12.30 7.53
C TYR A 142 -15.92 -11.31 8.00
N LEU A 143 -16.63 -10.72 7.03
CA LEU A 143 -17.62 -9.67 7.22
C LEU A 143 -18.91 -10.00 6.48
N ASN A 144 -20.03 -9.49 7.01
CA ASN A 144 -21.27 -9.38 6.23
C ASN A 144 -21.18 -8.21 5.25
N GLU A 145 -22.16 -8.07 4.36
CA GLU A 145 -22.16 -7.04 3.32
C GLU A 145 -22.19 -5.61 3.85
N ALA A 146 -23.00 -5.34 4.88
CA ALA A 146 -23.11 -4.02 5.47
C ALA A 146 -21.79 -3.56 6.10
N ASP A 147 -21.15 -4.45 6.86
CA ASP A 147 -19.86 -4.18 7.50
C ASP A 147 -18.73 -4.07 6.45
N ALA A 148 -18.73 -4.94 5.44
CA ALA A 148 -17.76 -4.87 4.36
C ALA A 148 -17.78 -3.51 3.64
N LYS A 149 -18.97 -2.98 3.34
CA LYS A 149 -19.11 -1.66 2.72
C LYS A 149 -18.45 -0.55 3.56
N ARG A 150 -18.67 -0.57 4.88
CA ARG A 150 -18.08 0.40 5.82
C ARG A 150 -16.57 0.25 5.91
N VAL A 151 -16.09 -0.97 6.12
CA VAL A 151 -14.66 -1.28 6.25
C VAL A 151 -13.91 -0.94 4.97
N PHE A 152 -14.42 -1.30 3.79
CA PHE A 152 -13.74 -1.02 2.53
C PHE A 152 -13.69 0.48 2.24
N ALA A 153 -14.77 1.22 2.53
CA ALA A 153 -14.75 2.67 2.42
C ALA A 153 -13.71 3.31 3.37
N TYR A 154 -13.55 2.77 4.58
CA TYR A 154 -12.52 3.21 5.52
C TYR A 154 -11.11 2.90 5.02
N ILE A 155 -10.88 1.72 4.42
CA ILE A 155 -9.59 1.38 3.81
C ILE A 155 -9.25 2.36 2.67
N GLU A 156 -10.19 2.68 1.78
CA GLU A 156 -9.95 3.67 0.71
C GLU A 156 -9.68 5.08 1.27
N LYS A 157 -10.38 5.47 2.34
CA LYS A 157 -10.07 6.70 3.06
C LYS A 157 -8.64 6.69 3.60
N LEU A 158 -8.21 5.60 4.24
CA LEU A 158 -6.84 5.48 4.76
C LEU A 158 -5.80 5.53 3.64
N LYS A 159 -6.04 4.85 2.51
CA LYS A 159 -5.15 4.88 1.34
C LYS A 159 -4.94 6.30 0.82
N THR A 160 -6.00 7.12 0.80
CA THR A 160 -5.96 8.51 0.30
C THR A 160 -5.46 9.52 1.35
N SER A 161 -5.66 9.26 2.64
CA SER A 161 -5.23 10.13 3.74
C SER A 161 -3.85 9.82 4.30
N SER A 162 -3.11 8.86 3.72
CA SER A 162 -1.77 8.47 4.16
C SER A 162 -0.72 8.82 3.09
N PRO A 163 -0.39 10.11 2.88
CA PRO A 163 0.53 10.56 1.83
C PRO A 163 2.02 10.43 2.21
N VAL A 164 2.31 10.14 3.48
CA VAL A 164 3.67 10.05 4.00
C VAL A 164 3.91 8.77 4.80
N TRP A 165 5.16 8.30 4.72
CA TRP A 165 5.71 7.18 5.48
C TRP A 165 6.80 7.66 6.43
N ASN A 166 6.87 7.06 7.61
CA ASN A 166 7.96 7.17 8.55
C ASN A 166 8.03 5.89 9.39
N ALA A 167 9.23 5.36 9.59
CA ALA A 167 9.45 4.06 10.22
C ALA A 167 8.86 3.95 11.64
N GLU A 168 8.81 5.04 12.39
CA GLU A 168 8.42 5.05 13.80
C GLU A 168 6.95 5.43 14.04
N THR A 169 6.37 6.24 13.15
CA THR A 169 5.08 6.90 13.37
C THR A 169 4.01 6.55 12.34
N THR A 170 4.31 6.61 11.04
CA THR A 170 3.37 6.36 9.94
C THR A 170 3.88 5.22 9.07
N ASN A 171 3.63 3.98 9.50
CA ASN A 171 4.20 2.79 8.89
C ASN A 171 3.14 1.71 8.63
N CYS A 172 3.58 0.59 8.08
CA CYS A 172 2.72 -0.52 7.68
C CYS A 172 1.92 -1.16 8.82
N THR A 173 2.51 -1.34 10.01
CA THR A 173 1.82 -1.93 11.18
C THR A 173 0.81 -0.97 11.79
N GLY A 174 1.12 0.33 11.84
CA GLY A 174 0.16 1.37 12.20
C GLY A 174 -1.04 1.38 11.25
N PHE A 175 -0.79 1.39 9.94
CA PHE A 175 -1.83 1.41 8.91
C PHE A 175 -2.81 0.23 9.02
N ILE A 176 -2.31 -1.00 9.14
CA ILE A 176 -3.19 -2.16 9.30
C ILE A 176 -3.82 -2.23 10.71
N GLY A 177 -3.18 -1.62 11.70
CA GLY A 177 -3.71 -1.45 13.05
C GLY A 177 -4.96 -0.59 13.06
N ASP A 178 -4.95 0.55 12.36
CA ASP A 178 -6.10 1.44 12.24
C ASP A 178 -7.30 0.72 11.59
N ILE A 179 -7.05 -0.11 10.57
CA ILE A 179 -8.08 -0.96 9.95
C ILE A 179 -8.63 -1.96 10.97
N ALA A 180 -7.76 -2.64 11.72
CA ALA A 180 -8.16 -3.61 12.73
C ALA A 180 -8.99 -2.96 13.85
N GLU A 181 -8.59 -1.79 14.32
CA GLU A 181 -9.32 -1.02 15.33
C GLU A 181 -10.69 -0.57 14.82
N TYR A 182 -10.78 -0.07 13.57
CA TYR A 182 -12.05 0.27 12.94
C TYR A 182 -12.99 -0.95 12.84
N MET A 183 -12.43 -2.14 12.62
CA MET A 183 -13.14 -3.42 12.67
C MET A 183 -13.49 -3.89 14.10
N GLY A 184 -13.19 -3.13 15.14
CA GLY A 184 -13.45 -3.50 16.54
C GLY A 184 -12.57 -4.66 17.04
N LEU A 185 -11.42 -4.89 16.41
CA LEU A 185 -10.40 -5.82 16.91
C LEU A 185 -9.54 -5.12 17.96
N LYS A 186 -9.03 -5.89 18.93
CA LYS A 186 -7.95 -5.43 19.80
C LYS A 186 -6.66 -5.36 18.97
N VAL A 187 -5.88 -4.30 19.10
CA VAL A 187 -4.68 -4.07 18.29
C VAL A 187 -3.42 -4.16 19.17
N PRO A 188 -2.37 -4.88 18.74
CA PRO A 188 -1.10 -4.92 19.46
C PRO A 188 -0.30 -3.61 19.31
N ASN A 189 0.78 -3.47 20.07
CA ASN A 189 1.67 -2.33 19.92
C ASN A 189 2.29 -2.28 18.50
N ARG A 190 2.25 -1.12 17.85
CA ARG A 190 2.71 -0.91 16.46
C ARG A 190 4.20 -1.12 16.23
N TRP A 191 5.05 -1.02 17.26
CA TRP A 191 6.51 -1.19 17.13
C TRP A 191 6.98 -2.65 17.04
N GLN A 192 6.05 -3.59 16.89
CA GLN A 192 6.40 -4.96 16.58
C GLN A 192 6.84 -5.12 15.13
N ARG A 193 7.69 -6.12 14.87
CA ARG A 193 7.92 -6.59 13.50
C ARG A 193 6.58 -7.02 12.86
N PRO A 194 6.38 -6.83 11.55
CA PRO A 194 5.12 -7.13 10.89
C PRO A 194 4.58 -8.54 11.14
N GLU A 195 5.43 -9.57 11.09
CA GLU A 195 5.06 -10.95 11.39
C GLU A 195 4.50 -11.09 12.82
N ASN A 196 5.24 -10.56 13.80
CA ASN A 196 4.83 -10.57 15.21
C ASN A 196 3.54 -9.78 15.40
N PHE A 197 3.41 -8.62 14.76
CA PHE A 197 2.21 -7.80 14.83
C PHE A 197 0.97 -8.57 14.37
N VAL A 198 1.02 -9.25 13.22
CA VAL A 198 -0.11 -10.01 12.69
C VAL A 198 -0.42 -11.23 13.57
N ASN A 199 0.61 -11.92 14.07
CA ASN A 199 0.42 -13.05 14.98
C ASN A 199 -0.19 -12.61 16.33
N SER A 200 0.30 -11.53 16.93
CA SER A 200 -0.27 -10.95 18.16
C SER A 200 -1.67 -10.41 17.93
N LEU A 201 -1.95 -9.80 16.77
CA LEU A 201 -3.29 -9.36 16.40
C LEU A 201 -4.27 -10.55 16.39
N LYS A 202 -3.86 -11.67 15.80
CA LYS A 202 -4.65 -12.91 15.82
C LYS A 202 -4.87 -13.42 17.24
N GLU A 203 -3.80 -13.51 18.03
CA GLU A 203 -3.82 -14.04 19.40
C GLU A 203 -4.72 -13.22 20.32
N MET A 204 -4.58 -11.88 20.33
CA MET A 204 -5.36 -10.97 21.18
C MET A 204 -6.87 -11.01 20.89
N ASN A 205 -7.25 -11.43 19.69
CA ASN A 205 -8.63 -11.56 19.24
C ASN A 205 -9.13 -13.03 19.25
N GLY A 206 -8.37 -13.94 19.87
CA GLY A 206 -8.72 -15.36 19.97
C GLY A 206 -8.83 -16.07 18.62
N GLY A 207 -8.17 -15.53 17.59
CA GLY A 207 -8.24 -16.01 16.22
C GLY A 207 -9.65 -16.01 15.62
N ARG A 208 -10.57 -15.20 16.16
CA ARG A 208 -11.97 -15.21 15.73
C ARG A 208 -12.08 -14.94 14.22
N PRO A 209 -12.82 -15.76 13.47
CA PRO A 209 -12.88 -15.63 12.02
C PRO A 209 -13.89 -14.59 11.56
N MET A 210 -14.78 -14.10 12.43
CA MET A 210 -15.88 -13.20 12.06
C MET A 210 -15.88 -11.96 12.95
N VAL A 211 -16.26 -10.83 12.38
CA VAL A 211 -16.52 -9.57 13.09
C VAL A 211 -17.90 -9.05 12.69
N ARG A 212 -18.54 -8.34 13.63
CA ARG A 212 -19.69 -7.47 13.37
C ARG A 212 -19.41 -6.10 13.98
N LEU A 213 -19.57 -5.05 13.19
CA LEU A 213 -19.43 -3.70 13.71
C LEU A 213 -20.63 -3.38 14.59
N SER A 214 -20.44 -2.52 15.58
CA SER A 214 -21.56 -1.91 16.32
C SER A 214 -22.44 -1.11 15.36
N ALA A 215 -23.74 -1.10 15.65
CA ALA A 215 -24.66 -0.15 15.02
C ALA A 215 -24.20 1.28 15.34
N GLU A 216 -24.34 2.17 14.36
CA GLU A 216 -24.01 3.60 14.49
C GLU A 216 -25.05 4.35 15.32
#